data_AF-A0A2E4G7S7-F1
#
_entry.id   AF-A0A2E4G7S7-F1
#
_cell.length_a   1.000
_cell.length_b   1.000
_cell.length_c   1.000
_cell.angle_alpha   90.00
_cell.angle_beta   90.00
_cell.angle_gamma   90.00
#
_symmetry.space_group_name_H-M   'P 1'
#
loop_
_entity.id
_entity.type
_entity.pdbx_description
1 polymer ?
#
loop_
_entity_poly.entity_id
_entity_poly.type
_entity_poly.pdbx_seq_one_letter_code
_entity_poly.pdbx_strand_id
1 'polypeptide(L)'
;MSKGQVKWFNNAKGFGFILPDDGGDDLFAHYSAIGMDGYKTLKAGQLVSFDAIEGPKGLHAANIHPISDISSSQSDEDLLDESEPSDEPEPLDEAEPSGITELSESANNE
;
A
#
# COMPACT_ATOMS: atom_id res chain seq x y z
N MET A 1 27.23 1.68 2.31
CA MET A 1 25.79 1.87 2.48
C MET A 1 25.44 3.34 2.54
N SER A 2 25.00 3.83 1.39
CA SER A 2 24.42 5.15 1.22
C SER A 2 22.91 5.09 1.44
N LYS A 3 22.31 6.22 1.77
CA LYS A 3 20.86 6.35 1.91
C LYS A 3 20.34 7.32 0.87
N GLY A 4 19.07 7.13 0.51
CA GLY A 4 18.39 8.04 -0.38
C GLY A 4 16.92 7.75 -0.47
N GLN A 5 16.25 8.60 -1.22
CA GLN A 5 14.82 8.56 -1.42
C GLN A 5 14.51 8.08 -2.83
N VAL A 6 13.59 7.13 -2.98
CA VAL A 6 13.16 6.66 -4.29
C VAL A 6 12.47 7.80 -5.02
N LYS A 7 13.03 8.28 -6.14
CA LYS A 7 12.43 9.32 -6.98
C LYS A 7 11.17 8.79 -7.64
N TRP A 8 11.31 7.64 -8.28
CA TRP A 8 10.22 6.88 -8.88
C TRP A 8 10.69 5.45 -9.13
N PHE A 9 9.74 4.51 -9.12
CA PHE A 9 10.02 3.12 -9.44
C PHE A 9 8.85 2.53 -10.21
N ASN A 10 9.15 1.86 -11.32
CA ASN A 10 8.15 1.18 -12.14
C ASN A 10 8.15 -0.30 -11.81
N ASN A 11 7.16 -0.74 -11.04
CA ASN A 11 7.02 -2.14 -10.62
C ASN A 11 6.75 -3.09 -11.81
N ALA A 12 6.09 -2.62 -12.86
CA ALA A 12 5.81 -3.45 -14.05
C ALA A 12 7.08 -3.68 -14.89
N LYS A 13 7.97 -2.70 -14.95
CA LYS A 13 9.25 -2.82 -15.68
C LYS A 13 10.42 -3.28 -14.81
N GLY A 14 10.30 -3.20 -13.49
CA GLY A 14 11.34 -3.58 -12.54
C GLY A 14 12.53 -2.62 -12.48
N PHE A 15 12.36 -1.34 -12.81
CA PHE A 15 13.44 -0.36 -12.68
C PHE A 15 12.93 1.00 -12.20
N GLY A 16 13.84 1.80 -11.65
CA GLY A 16 13.56 3.13 -11.16
C GLY A 16 14.81 3.95 -10.95
N PHE A 17 14.64 5.07 -10.27
CA PHE A 17 15.73 5.94 -9.85
C PHE A 17 15.60 6.31 -8.39
N ILE A 18 16.74 6.40 -7.73
CA ILE A 18 16.87 6.79 -6.33
C ILE A 18 17.68 8.08 -6.28
N LEU A 19 17.17 9.07 -5.55
CA LEU A 19 17.87 10.30 -5.25
C LEU A 19 18.72 10.07 -3.99
N PRO A 20 20.05 10.12 -4.06
CA PRO A 20 20.90 10.05 -2.88
C PRO A 20 20.70 11.30 -2.00
N ASP A 21 20.72 11.12 -0.69
CA ASP A 21 20.58 12.23 0.27
C ASP A 21 21.79 13.18 0.25
N ASP A 22 22.92 12.70 -0.27
CA ASP A 22 24.16 13.45 -0.47
C ASP A 22 24.03 14.57 -1.54
N GLY A 23 22.89 14.64 -2.24
CA GLY A 23 22.62 15.67 -3.26
C GLY A 23 23.32 15.43 -4.61
N GLY A 24 23.77 14.20 -4.86
CA GLY A 24 24.42 13.77 -6.10
C GLY A 24 23.45 13.39 -7.24
N ASP A 25 24.01 12.76 -8.29
CA ASP A 25 23.26 12.32 -9.46
C ASP A 25 22.21 11.23 -9.15
N ASP A 26 21.17 11.16 -10.00
CA ASP A 26 20.12 10.14 -9.91
C ASP A 26 20.74 8.73 -10.09
N LEU A 27 20.53 7.86 -9.12
CA LEU A 27 21.07 6.50 -9.13
C LEU A 27 20.12 5.52 -9.80
N PHE A 28 20.62 4.76 -10.76
CA PHE A 28 19.82 3.75 -11.44
C PHE A 28 19.54 2.56 -10.50
N ALA A 29 18.26 2.25 -10.28
CA ALA A 29 17.82 1.14 -9.45
C ALA A 29 17.16 0.05 -10.31
N HIS A 30 17.67 -1.19 -10.21
CA HIS A 30 17.14 -2.35 -10.92
C HIS A 30 16.56 -3.37 -9.94
N TYR A 31 15.49 -4.08 -10.31
CA TYR A 31 14.87 -5.10 -9.46
C TYR A 31 15.86 -6.19 -9.05
N SER A 32 16.86 -6.51 -9.89
CA SER A 32 17.89 -7.51 -9.55
C SER A 32 18.79 -7.07 -8.39
N ALA A 33 18.93 -5.76 -8.16
CA ALA A 33 19.72 -5.19 -7.07
C ALA A 33 18.94 -5.12 -5.75
N ILE A 34 17.61 -5.29 -5.77
CA ILE A 34 16.78 -5.24 -4.57
C ILE A 34 16.94 -6.57 -3.81
N GLY A 35 17.48 -6.47 -2.60
CA GLY A 35 17.77 -7.60 -1.72
C GLY A 35 16.59 -8.00 -0.83
N MET A 36 15.41 -8.19 -1.42
CA MET A 36 14.19 -8.57 -0.69
C MET A 36 13.66 -9.91 -1.18
N ASP A 37 13.20 -10.74 -0.24
CA ASP A 37 12.43 -11.95 -0.49
C ASP A 37 10.99 -11.58 -0.93
N GLY A 38 10.56 -12.11 -2.08
CA GLY A 38 9.22 -11.87 -2.63
C GLY A 38 9.14 -10.70 -3.63
N TYR A 39 8.17 -9.79 -3.45
CA TYR A 39 7.87 -8.73 -4.40
C TYR A 39 8.84 -7.54 -4.29
N LYS A 40 9.83 -7.52 -5.19
CA LYS A 40 10.88 -6.49 -5.30
C LYS A 40 10.34 -5.16 -5.83
N THR A 41 9.56 -4.47 -5.00
CA THR A 41 8.87 -3.23 -5.33
C THR A 41 9.33 -2.09 -4.43
N LEU A 42 9.33 -0.87 -4.97
CA LEU A 42 9.68 0.35 -4.23
C LEU A 42 8.59 1.41 -4.42
N LYS A 43 8.35 2.21 -3.39
CA LYS A 43 7.41 3.35 -3.46
C LYS A 43 8.18 4.65 -3.67
N ALA A 44 7.68 5.52 -4.54
CA ALA A 44 8.22 6.87 -4.69
C ALA A 44 8.12 7.63 -3.35
N GLY A 45 9.16 8.37 -2.99
CA GLY A 45 9.29 9.04 -1.70
C GLY A 45 9.76 8.14 -0.54
N GLN A 46 9.91 6.83 -0.75
CA GLN A 46 10.36 5.92 0.31
C GLN A 46 11.86 6.03 0.55
N LEU A 47 12.28 6.02 1.81
CA LEU A 47 13.69 5.95 2.20
C LEU A 47 14.22 4.53 2.05
N VAL A 48 15.33 4.40 1.34
CA VAL A 48 15.99 3.13 1.03
C VAL A 48 17.50 3.26 1.29
N SER A 49 18.10 2.16 1.74
CA SER A 49 19.54 1.99 1.89
C SER A 49 20.03 1.23 0.68
N PHE A 50 21.12 1.66 0.08
CA PHE A 50 21.71 1.03 -1.09
C PHE A 50 23.22 1.26 -1.09
N ASP A 51 23.92 0.60 -2.00
CA ASP A 51 25.32 0.85 -2.27
C ASP A 51 25.45 1.50 -3.65
N ALA A 52 25.98 2.72 -3.71
CA ALA A 52 26.23 3.41 -4.96
C ALA A 52 27.52 2.86 -5.58
N ILE A 53 27.40 2.18 -6.72
CA ILE A 53 28.53 1.58 -7.43
C ILE A 53 28.68 2.27 -8.78
N GLU A 54 29.90 2.69 -9.10
CA GLU A 54 30.26 3.23 -10.41
C GLU A 54 30.29 2.09 -11.45
N GLY A 55 29.35 2.12 -12.39
CA GLY A 55 29.27 1.16 -13.49
C GLY A 55 29.61 1.75 -14.84
N PRO A 56 29.72 0.92 -15.90
CA PRO A 56 30.04 1.36 -17.25
C PRO A 56 28.96 2.27 -17.88
N LYS A 57 27.77 2.37 -17.27
CA LYS A 57 26.64 3.19 -17.74
C LYS A 57 26.30 4.33 -16.76
N GLY A 58 27.17 4.62 -15.80
CA GLY A 58 26.95 5.57 -14.71
C GLY A 58 26.77 4.89 -13.35
N LEU A 59 26.38 5.68 -12.36
CA LEU A 59 26.14 5.22 -10.99
C LEU A 59 24.86 4.37 -10.92
N HIS A 60 24.96 3.18 -10.33
CA HIS A 60 23.81 2.33 -10.06
C HIS A 60 23.73 1.96 -8.57
N ALA A 61 22.51 1.73 -8.09
CA ALA A 61 22.24 1.28 -6.75
C ALA A 61 22.27 -0.26 -6.70
N ALA A 62 23.12 -0.80 -5.83
CA ALA A 62 23.24 -2.22 -5.52
C ALA A 62 22.74 -2.50 -4.09
N ASN A 63 22.37 -3.76 -3.81
CA ASN A 63 21.95 -4.23 -2.49
C ASN A 63 20.93 -3.28 -1.82
N ILE A 64 19.82 -3.02 -2.53
CA ILE A 64 18.81 -2.04 -2.10
C ILE A 64 17.91 -2.68 -1.05
N HIS A 65 17.79 -2.01 0.11
CA HIS A 65 16.97 -2.39 1.25
C HIS A 65 16.10 -1.21 1.70
N PRO A 66 14.77 -1.36 1.83
CA PRO A 66 13.93 -0.30 2.37
C PRO A 66 14.22 -0.05 3.85
N ILE A 67 14.38 1.23 4.23
CA ILE A 67 14.63 1.66 5.62
C ILE A 67 13.31 2.08 6.27
N SER A 68 12.18 1.51 5.85
CA SER A 68 10.92 1.75 6.53
C SER A 68 10.99 1.08 7.90
N ASP A 69 11.20 1.88 8.93
CA ASP A 69 11.12 1.51 10.33
C ASP A 69 9.91 0.60 10.58
N ILE A 70 10.21 -0.69 10.77
CA ILE A 70 9.51 -1.64 11.64
C ILE A 70 7.99 -1.40 11.75
N SER A 71 7.23 -1.71 10.69
CA SER A 71 5.78 -1.90 10.75
C SER A 71 5.28 -2.87 9.68
N SER A 72 6.07 -3.88 9.33
CA SER A 72 5.53 -5.12 8.76
C SER A 72 5.34 -6.10 9.90
N SER A 73 4.43 -5.76 10.82
CA SER A 73 3.80 -6.74 11.67
C SER A 73 3.10 -7.74 10.75
N GLN A 74 3.62 -8.96 10.77
CA GLN A 74 2.93 -10.14 10.31
C GLN A 74 1.52 -10.17 10.89
N SER A 75 0.49 -10.33 10.05
CA SER A 75 -0.79 -10.97 10.41
C SER A 75 -1.73 -10.96 9.19
N ASP A 76 -1.46 -11.84 8.23
CA ASP A 76 -2.50 -12.37 7.32
C ASP A 76 -3.00 -13.75 7.82
N GLU A 77 -2.84 -14.03 9.12
CA GLU A 77 -3.48 -15.14 9.82
C GLU A 77 -4.37 -14.57 10.94
N ASP A 78 -5.61 -14.21 10.62
CA ASP A 78 -6.83 -14.43 11.45
C ASP A 78 -8.04 -13.74 10.80
N LEU A 79 -9.24 -14.27 11.03
CA LEU A 79 -10.58 -13.78 10.61
C LEU A 79 -11.18 -14.29 9.28
N LEU A 80 -11.17 -15.60 9.04
CA LEU A 80 -12.31 -16.29 8.40
C LEU A 80 -12.40 -17.75 8.90
N ASP A 81 -12.90 -17.94 10.11
CA ASP A 81 -13.85 -19.02 10.40
C ASP A 81 -14.66 -18.57 11.62
N GLU A 82 -15.69 -17.76 11.36
CA GLU A 82 -16.73 -17.49 12.33
C GLU A 82 -17.35 -18.83 12.71
N SER A 83 -16.94 -19.32 13.87
CA SER A 83 -17.57 -20.44 14.54
C SER A 83 -19.04 -20.05 14.70
N GLU A 84 -19.93 -20.64 13.89
CA GLU A 84 -21.38 -20.45 14.01
C GLU A 84 -21.80 -20.62 15.47
N PRO A 85 -22.21 -19.56 16.20
CA PRO A 85 -22.90 -19.78 17.45
C PRO A 85 -24.30 -20.25 17.07
N SER A 86 -24.47 -21.57 17.13
CA SER A 86 -25.76 -22.23 17.20
C SER A 86 -26.51 -21.71 18.43
N ASP A 87 -27.33 -20.66 18.29
CA ASP A 87 -28.49 -20.38 19.15
C ASP A 87 -29.23 -19.12 18.64
N GLU A 88 -30.10 -19.28 17.65
CA GLU A 88 -31.21 -18.35 17.47
C GLU A 88 -32.51 -19.07 17.82
N PRO A 89 -32.99 -18.96 19.07
CA PRO A 89 -34.36 -19.32 19.37
C PRO A 89 -35.31 -18.24 18.83
N GLU A 90 -36.04 -18.57 17.76
CA GLU A 90 -37.38 -18.03 17.50
C GLU A 90 -38.29 -18.23 18.73
N PRO A 91 -39.48 -17.59 18.83
CA PRO A 91 -39.96 -16.30 18.34
C PRO A 91 -40.69 -15.56 19.51
N LEU A 92 -41.38 -14.44 19.23
CA LEU A 92 -42.80 -14.21 19.60
C LEU A 92 -43.16 -12.71 19.66
N ASP A 93 -44.34 -12.46 19.09
CA ASP A 93 -45.27 -11.37 19.33
C ASP A 93 -44.88 -9.95 18.91
N GLU A 94 -45.48 -9.40 17.84
CA GLU A 94 -46.88 -8.92 17.78
C GLU A 94 -46.97 -7.45 18.23
N ALA A 95 -47.01 -6.54 17.24
CA ALA A 95 -47.94 -5.40 17.16
C ALA A 95 -47.42 -4.30 16.20
N GLU A 96 -48.10 -4.22 15.05
CA GLU A 96 -48.35 -3.03 14.22
C GLU A 96 -48.59 -1.75 15.07
N PRO A 97 -48.32 -0.52 14.59
CA PRO A 97 -49.24 0.12 13.64
C PRO A 97 -48.64 1.12 12.63
N SER A 98 -49.08 0.97 11.38
CA SER A 98 -49.75 1.99 10.55
C SER A 98 -49.41 3.48 10.70
N GLY A 99 -49.16 4.11 9.53
CA GLY A 99 -49.32 5.55 9.28
C GLY A 99 -47.97 6.28 9.16
N ILE A 100 -47.73 7.17 8.20
CA ILE A 100 -48.64 8.13 7.60
C ILE A 100 -48.17 8.43 6.16
N THR A 101 -49.15 8.41 5.27
CA THR A 101 -49.17 8.91 3.90
C THR A 101 -49.01 10.44 3.83
N GLU A 102 -48.34 10.90 2.78
CA GLU A 102 -48.64 12.15 2.05
C GLU A 102 -48.25 13.51 2.67
N LEU A 103 -48.07 14.50 1.77
CA LEU A 103 -47.59 15.89 1.89
C LEU A 103 -46.17 16.02 1.28
N SER A 104 -45.90 16.75 0.21
CA SER A 104 -46.67 17.70 -0.60
C SER A 104 -45.73 18.18 -1.72
N GLU A 105 -46.09 18.06 -3.00
CA GLU A 105 -45.39 18.82 -4.05
C GLU A 105 -46.44 19.55 -4.89
N SER A 106 -46.82 20.72 -4.35
CA SER A 106 -47.64 21.70 -5.02
C SER A 106 -46.75 22.63 -5.85
N ALA A 107 -47.17 22.80 -7.11
CA ALA A 107 -47.03 24.00 -7.93
C ALA A 107 -45.60 24.52 -8.21
N ASN A 108 -45.13 24.28 -9.44
CA ASN A 108 -44.49 25.35 -10.19
C ASN A 108 -45.17 25.50 -11.54
N ASN A 109 -45.97 26.55 -11.59
CA ASN A 109 -46.46 27.25 -12.75
C ASN A 109 -45.34 28.16 -13.24
N GLU A 110 -44.81 27.95 -14.44
CA GLU A 110 -44.65 28.98 -15.49
C GLU A 110 -44.21 28.34 -16.82
#